data_AF-A0A0B5DVA8-F1
#
_entry.id   AF-A0A0B5DVA8-F1
#
_cell.length_a   1.000
_cell.length_b   1.000
_cell.length_c   1.000
_cell.angle_alpha   90.00
_cell.angle_beta   90.00
_cell.angle_gamma   90.00
#
_symmetry.space_group_name_H-M   'P 1'
#
loop_
_entity.id
_entity.type
_entity.pdbx_description
1 polymer ?
#
loop_
_entity_poly.entity_id
_entity_poly.type
_entity_poly.pdbx_seq_one_letter_code
_entity_poly.pdbx_strand_id
1 'polypeptide(L)'
;MVTLIRTRLRIDDTPDVFAGHGVGGIFGTVMIAAFGKGSWIVPLGAFGIVGPFTCTVTAARVLLCRLATEVRVDPETEHPGLDLARHGESAWDHAS
;
A
#
# COMPACT_ATOMS: atom_id res chain seq x y z
N MET A 1 -1.19 -9.29 -11.13
CA MET A 1 -1.54 -7.91 -10.70
C MET A 1 -0.32 -7.09 -10.32
N VAL A 2 0.66 -7.67 -9.62
CA VAL A 2 1.96 -7.03 -9.33
C VAL A 2 2.61 -6.38 -10.56
N THR A 3 2.81 -7.14 -11.65
CA THR A 3 3.42 -6.60 -12.89
C THR A 3 2.62 -5.46 -13.52
N LEU A 4 1.29 -5.48 -13.41
CA LEU A 4 0.46 -4.37 -13.92
C LEU A 4 0.73 -3.10 -13.09
N ILE A 5 0.68 -3.20 -11.76
CA ILE A 5 0.83 -2.06 -10.85
C ILE A 5 2.27 -1.53 -10.88
N ARG A 6 3.25 -2.42 -10.66
CA ARG A 6 4.66 -2.05 -10.56
C ARG A 6 5.28 -1.68 -11.90
N THR A 7 5.01 -2.44 -12.97
CA THR A 7 5.73 -2.26 -14.25
C THR A 7 4.96 -1.39 -15.23
N ARG A 8 3.65 -1.57 -15.37
CA ARG A 8 2.87 -0.78 -16.35
C ARG A 8 2.43 0.57 -15.78
N LEU A 9 1.86 0.57 -14.58
CA LEU A 9 1.40 1.79 -13.91
C LEU A 9 2.53 2.53 -13.17
N ARG A 10 3.69 1.89 -12.99
CA ARG A 10 4.89 2.46 -12.34
C ARG A 10 4.61 2.98 -10.93
N ILE A 11 3.76 2.26 -10.19
CA ILE A 11 3.46 2.54 -8.79
C ILE A 11 4.36 1.66 -7.93
N ASP A 12 5.18 2.29 -7.09
CA ASP A 12 6.02 1.61 -6.10
C ASP A 12 5.21 1.27 -4.85
N ASP A 13 4.39 0.23 -4.97
CA ASP A 13 3.67 -0.40 -3.87
C ASP A 13 4.57 -1.48 -3.27
N THR A 14 5.45 -1.13 -2.34
CA THR A 14 6.34 -2.12 -1.70
C THR A 14 5.80 -2.50 -0.32
N PRO A 15 5.71 -3.80 0.04
CA PRO A 15 5.98 -5.04 -0.72
C PRO A 15 4.74 -5.64 -1.42
N ASP A 16 4.17 -4.94 -2.40
CA ASP A 16 3.00 -5.33 -3.20
C ASP A 16 1.70 -5.49 -2.37
N VAL A 17 1.53 -4.65 -1.34
CA VAL A 17 0.40 -4.76 -0.39
C VAL A 17 -0.94 -4.50 -1.08
N PHE A 18 -1.03 -3.47 -1.92
CA PHE A 18 -2.25 -3.21 -2.67
C PHE A 18 -2.47 -4.27 -3.75
N ALA A 19 -1.43 -4.67 -4.48
CA ALA A 19 -1.53 -5.69 -5.51
C ALA A 19 -1.96 -7.06 -4.98
N GLY A 20 -1.52 -7.43 -3.76
CA GLY A 20 -1.86 -8.69 -3.10
C GLY A 20 -3.16 -8.60 -2.31
N HIS A 21 -3.23 -7.71 -1.33
CA HIS A 21 -4.35 -7.64 -0.38
C HIS A 21 -5.51 -6.79 -0.91
N GLY A 22 -5.20 -5.64 -1.52
CA GLY A 22 -6.22 -4.74 -2.07
C GLY A 22 -6.99 -5.40 -3.22
N VAL A 23 -6.28 -5.87 -4.24
CA VAL A 23 -6.91 -6.55 -5.39
C VAL A 23 -7.50 -7.89 -4.96
N GLY A 24 -6.83 -8.63 -4.06
CA GLY A 24 -7.37 -9.88 -3.50
C GLY A 24 -8.70 -9.68 -2.76
N GLY A 25 -8.81 -8.62 -1.97
CA GLY A 25 -10.04 -8.27 -1.25
C GLY A 25 -11.18 -7.84 -2.17
N ILE A 26 -10.87 -7.07 -3.22
CA ILE A 26 -11.86 -6.71 -4.27
C ILE A 26 -12.36 -7.99 -4.95
N PHE A 27 -11.44 -8.84 -5.42
CA PHE A 27 -11.79 -10.10 -6.05
C PHE A 27 -12.65 -10.97 -5.13
N GLY A 28 -12.24 -11.17 -3.88
CA GLY A 28 -12.99 -11.97 -2.90
C GLY A 28 -14.41 -11.42 -2.65
N THR A 29 -14.56 -10.09 -2.57
CA THR A 29 -15.88 -9.46 -2.39
C THR A 29 -16.77 -9.65 -3.63
N VAL A 30 -16.20 -9.61 -4.84
CA VAL A 30 -16.94 -9.99 -6.06
C VAL A 30 -17.33 -11.47 -6.03
N MET A 31 -16.46 -12.36 -5.54
CA MET A 31 -16.79 -13.78 -5.43
C MET A 31 -17.92 -14.04 -4.41
N ILE A 32 -18.02 -13.26 -3.34
CA ILE A 32 -19.16 -13.31 -2.41
C ILE A 32 -20.46 -12.94 -3.13
N ALA A 33 -20.45 -11.94 -4.02
CA ALA A 33 -21.63 -11.61 -4.81
C ALA A 33 -21.96 -12.75 -5.80
N ALA A 34 -20.95 -13.30 -6.47
CA ALA A 34 -21.12 -14.32 -7.50
C ALA A 34 -21.62 -15.68 -6.97
N PHE A 35 -21.08 -16.13 -5.84
CA PHE A 35 -21.33 -17.46 -5.29
C PHE A 35 -22.12 -17.46 -3.98
N GLY A 36 -22.28 -16.30 -3.35
CA GLY A 36 -23.11 -16.15 -2.17
C GLY A 36 -24.59 -16.25 -2.51
N LYS A 37 -25.40 -16.75 -1.56
CA LYS A 37 -26.86 -16.85 -1.70
C LYS A 37 -27.59 -15.51 -1.43
N GLY A 38 -26.84 -14.41 -1.31
CA GLY A 38 -27.32 -13.10 -0.89
C GLY A 38 -27.43 -12.09 -2.04
N SER A 39 -27.82 -10.86 -1.70
CA SER A 39 -27.94 -9.76 -2.68
C SER A 39 -26.58 -9.30 -3.19
N TRP A 40 -26.48 -9.02 -4.49
CA TRP A 40 -25.31 -8.41 -5.13
C TRP A 40 -25.12 -6.94 -4.74
N ILE A 41 -26.18 -6.25 -4.33
CA ILE A 41 -26.13 -4.84 -3.97
C ILE A 41 -25.24 -4.62 -2.75
N VAL A 42 -25.21 -5.55 -1.81
CA VAL A 42 -24.47 -5.38 -0.55
C VAL A 42 -22.96 -5.47 -0.79
N PRO A 43 -22.39 -6.53 -1.41
CA PRO A 43 -20.94 -6.60 -1.67
C PRO A 43 -20.46 -5.53 -2.64
N LEU A 44 -21.21 -5.24 -3.71
CA LEU A 44 -20.79 -4.21 -4.67
C LEU A 44 -20.97 -2.79 -4.12
N GLY A 45 -22.04 -2.56 -3.35
CA GLY A 45 -22.25 -1.30 -2.64
C GLY A 45 -21.16 -1.01 -1.61
N ALA A 46 -20.59 -2.05 -0.99
CA ALA A 46 -19.47 -1.90 -0.06
C ALA A 46 -18.25 -1.24 -0.73
N PHE A 47 -17.99 -1.48 -2.02
CA PHE A 47 -16.90 -0.80 -2.73
C PHE A 47 -17.12 0.71 -2.81
N GLY A 48 -18.36 1.14 -3.03
CA GLY A 48 -18.73 2.56 -3.08
C GLY A 48 -18.57 3.30 -1.75
N ILE A 49 -18.44 2.57 -0.64
CA ILE A 49 -18.25 3.13 0.70
C ILE A 49 -16.79 2.97 1.13
N VAL A 50 -16.28 1.74 1.14
CA VAL A 50 -14.96 1.38 1.66
C VAL A 50 -13.85 1.95 0.80
N GLY A 51 -14.00 1.94 -0.53
CA GLY A 51 -12.99 2.49 -1.45
C GLY A 51 -12.73 3.97 -1.21
N PRO A 52 -13.76 4.85 -1.34
CA PRO A 52 -13.61 6.27 -1.07
C PRO A 52 -13.15 6.57 0.36
N PHE A 53 -13.74 5.90 1.36
CA PHE A 53 -13.32 6.08 2.75
C PHE A 53 -11.83 5.77 2.95
N THR A 54 -11.38 4.61 2.46
CA THR A 54 -9.99 4.16 2.63
C THR A 54 -9.02 5.11 1.94
N CYS A 55 -9.30 5.51 0.69
CA CYS A 55 -8.46 6.45 -0.05
C CYS A 55 -8.41 7.82 0.62
N THR A 56 -9.56 8.42 0.93
CA THR A 56 -9.64 9.77 1.50
C THR A 56 -9.03 9.84 2.90
N VAL A 57 -9.40 8.92 3.80
CA VAL A 57 -8.91 8.94 5.18
C VAL A 57 -7.41 8.60 5.24
N THR A 58 -6.92 7.71 4.38
CA THR A 58 -5.48 7.41 4.33
C THR A 58 -4.68 8.58 3.78
N ALA A 59 -5.14 9.22 2.69
CA ALA A 59 -4.50 10.41 2.16
C ALA A 59 -4.46 11.54 3.19
N ALA A 60 -5.58 11.82 3.87
CA ALA A 60 -5.66 12.83 4.92
C ALA A 60 -4.68 12.54 6.07
N ARG A 61 -4.60 11.28 6.53
CA ARG A 61 -3.64 10.88 7.58
C ARG A 61 -2.19 11.05 7.14
N VAL A 62 -1.83 10.63 5.93
CA VAL A 62 -0.46 10.81 5.41
C VAL A 62 -0.10 12.30 5.35
N LEU A 63 -1.01 13.13 4.85
CA LEU A 63 -0.80 14.58 4.79
C LEU A 63 -0.70 15.21 6.18
N LEU A 64 -1.48 14.73 7.15
CA LEU A 64 -1.39 15.17 8.55
C LEU A 64 -0.07 14.73 9.19
N CYS A 65 0.36 13.47 9.00
CA CYS A 65 1.64 12.98 9.49
C CYS A 65 2.80 13.80 8.93
N ARG A 66 2.73 14.25 7.66
CA ARG A 66 3.72 15.14 7.06
C ARG A 66 3.92 16.47 7.79
N LEU A 67 2.96 16.90 8.62
CA LEU A 67 3.11 18.11 9.43
C LEU A 67 3.95 17.87 10.70
N ALA A 68 4.04 16.61 11.16
CA ALA A 68 4.72 16.25 12.40
C ALA A 68 5.99 15.43 12.15
N THR A 69 6.05 14.68 11.05
CA THR A 69 7.14 13.75 10.74
C THR A 69 7.53 13.80 9.27
N GLU A 70 8.75 13.38 9.01
CA GLU A 70 9.25 13.14 7.65
C GLU A 70 8.79 11.75 7.18
N VAL A 71 7.71 11.71 6.38
CA VAL A 71 7.17 10.44 5.85
C VAL A 71 8.10 9.79 4.81
N ARG A 72 8.91 10.59 4.10
CA ARG A 72 9.94 10.13 3.17
C ARG A 72 11.20 10.98 3.36
N VAL A 73 12.34 10.31 3.49
CA VAL A 73 13.63 10.96 3.65
C VAL A 73 14.10 11.68 2.38
N ASP A 74 15.04 12.61 2.50
CA ASP A 74 15.70 13.22 1.36
C ASP A 74 16.57 12.21 0.58
N PRO A 75 16.88 12.48 -0.71
CA PRO A 75 17.64 11.54 -1.55
C PRO A 75 19.04 11.20 -1.03
N GLU A 76 19.75 12.13 -0.38
CA GLU A 76 21.09 11.88 0.15
C GLU A 76 21.04 10.91 1.33
N THR A 77 19.96 10.97 2.14
CA THR A 77 19.66 10.00 3.19
C THR A 77 19.15 8.67 2.62
N GLU A 78 18.39 8.68 1.52
CA GLU A 78 17.82 7.47 0.90
C GLU A 78 18.90 6.60 0.24
N HIS A 79 19.86 7.21 -0.47
CA HIS A 79 20.88 6.53 -1.27
C HIS A 79 21.77 5.51 -0.54
N PRO A 80 22.38 5.82 0.62
CA PRO A 80 23.20 4.87 1.38
C PRO A 80 22.38 3.83 2.15
N GLY A 81 21.05 3.99 2.23
CA GLY A 81 20.16 3.13 2.99
C GLY A 81 19.88 3.64 4.41
N LEU A 82 18.66 3.41 4.90
CA LEU A 82 18.19 3.93 6.18
C LEU A 82 18.95 3.36 7.39
N ASP A 83 19.42 2.12 7.31
CA ASP A 83 20.21 1.47 8.36
C ASP A 83 21.47 2.30 8.68
N LEU A 84 22.23 2.67 7.64
CA LEU A 84 23.41 3.51 7.81
C LEU A 84 23.05 4.97 8.10
N ALA A 85 22.12 5.55 7.35
CA ALA A 85 21.86 6.99 7.40
C ALA A 85 21.09 7.46 8.66
N ARG A 86 20.24 6.60 9.24
CA ARG A 86 19.42 6.94 10.41
C ARG A 86 19.81 6.17 11.67
N HIS A 87 20.38 4.97 11.52
CA HIS A 87 20.72 4.12 12.66
C HIS A 87 22.23 4.00 12.88
N GLY A 88 23.08 4.37 11.92
CA GLY A 88 24.53 4.25 12.04
C GLY A 88 25.01 2.79 12.10
N GLU A 89 24.16 1.86 11.68
CA GLU A 89 24.35 0.42 11.76
C GLU A 89 24.34 -0.17 10.36
N SER A 90 25.07 -1.26 10.16
CA SER A 90 24.90 -2.12 8.98
C SER A 90 24.13 -3.35 9.39
N ALA A 91 23.06 -3.70 8.66
CA ALA A 91 22.35 -4.96 8.87
C ALA A 91 23.27 -6.19 8.67
N TRP A 92 24.34 -6.04 7.89
CA TRP A 92 25.31 -7.08 7.60
C TRP A 92 26.73 -6.54 7.73
N ASP A 93 27.57 -7.17 8.56
CA ASP A 93 29.00 -6.89 8.51
C ASP A 93 29.55 -7.43 7.19
N HIS A 94 30.21 -6.58 6.40
CA HIS A 94 30.98 -7.00 5.22
C HIS A 94 32.27 -7.75 5.63
N ALA A 95 32.17 -8.67 6.60
CA ALA A 95 33.20 -9.64 6.91
C ALA A 95 32.99 -10.84 5.98
N SER A 96 33.53 -10.71 4.77
CA SER A 96 33.86 -11.85 3.90
C SER A 96 35.34 -12.15 4.03
#